data_AF-A0A967M5I4-F1
#
_entry.id   AF-A0A967M5I4-F1
#
_cell.length_a   1.000
_cell.length_b   1.000
_cell.length_c   1.000
_cell.angle_alpha   90.00
_cell.angle_beta   90.00
_cell.angle_gamma   90.00
#
_symmetry.space_group_name_H-M   'P 1'
#
loop_
_entity.id
_entity.type
_entity.pdbx_description
1 polymer ?
#
loop_
_entity_poly.entity_id
_entity_poly.type
_entity_poly.pdbx_seq_one_letter_code
_entity_poly.pdbx_strand_id
1 'polypeptide(L)' 'IVIWPFPERRIAELSKTVKAFVVPEINFGQLVLEVERCAAGRCDVWPVPHAGGAVHDPADIAEVILKAVK' A
#
# COMPACT_ATOMS: atom_id res chain seq x y z
N ILE A 1 -8.15 15.80 9.31
CA ILE A 1 -7.95 15.11 8.02
C ILE A 1 -6.68 14.30 8.18
N VAL A 2 -6.70 12.96 8.20
CA VAL A 2 -5.59 12.24 8.85
C VAL A 2 -4.79 11.32 7.94
N ILE A 3 -3.51 11.70 7.83
CA ILE A 3 -2.33 10.83 7.71
C ILE A 3 -1.74 10.59 9.11
N TRP A 4 -1.87 11.58 10.01
CA TRP A 4 -1.49 11.48 11.42
C TRP A 4 -2.60 11.98 12.36
N PRO A 5 -2.87 11.30 13.50
CA PRO A 5 -2.29 10.02 13.91
C PRO A 5 -2.61 8.88 12.92
N PHE A 6 -1.59 8.08 12.58
CA PHE A 6 -1.72 7.02 11.58
C PHE A 6 -2.62 5.90 12.13
N PRO A 7 -3.51 5.30 11.32
CA PRO A 7 -4.47 4.30 11.79
C PRO A 7 -3.82 2.91 11.97
N GLU A 8 -2.76 2.83 12.78
CA GLU A 8 -1.94 1.62 12.99
C GLU A 8 -2.77 0.39 13.35
N ARG A 9 -3.72 0.55 14.29
CA ARG A 9 -4.63 -0.52 14.73
C ARG A 9 -5.44 -1.09 13.57
N ARG A 10 -5.98 -0.23 12.71
CA ARG A 10 -6.84 -0.66 11.60
C ARG A 10 -6.04 -1.41 10.54
N ILE A 11 -4.85 -0.93 10.20
CA ILE A 11 -3.96 -1.61 9.24
C ILE A 11 -3.54 -2.98 9.78
N ALA A 12 -3.16 -3.06 11.06
CA ALA A 12 -2.76 -4.31 11.70
C ALA A 12 -3.90 -5.34 11.82
N GLU A 13 -5.15 -4.89 11.95
CA GLU A 13 -6.33 -5.76 11.91
C GLU A 13 -6.60 -6.28 10.50
N LEU A 14 -6.60 -5.39 9.51
CA LEU A 14 -6.82 -5.76 8.11
C LEU A 14 -5.75 -6.72 7.60
N SER A 15 -4.49 -6.54 8.01
CA SER A 15 -3.37 -7.40 7.59
C SER A 15 -3.53 -8.87 7.98
N LYS A 16 -4.45 -9.19 8.89
CA LYS A 16 -4.79 -10.58 9.26
C LYS A 16 -5.82 -11.24 8.35
N THR A 17 -6.48 -10.46 7.50
CA THR A 17 -7.67 -10.88 6.74
C THR A 17 -7.52 -10.71 5.23
N VAL A 18 -6.74 -9.71 4.79
CA VAL A 18 -6.49 -9.45 3.37
C VAL A 18 -5.30 -10.25 2.88
N LYS A 19 -5.30 -10.63 1.59
CA LYS A 19 -4.17 -11.33 0.96
C LYS A 19 -2.93 -10.43 0.88
N ALA A 20 -3.11 -9.17 0.52
CA ALA A 20 -2.04 -8.19 0.39
C ALA A 20 -2.59 -6.76 0.47
N PHE A 21 -1.72 -5.80 0.77
CA PHE A 21 -1.96 -4.38 0.51
C PHE A 21 -1.27 -3.96 -0.80
N VAL A 22 -1.95 -3.13 -1.59
CA VAL A 22 -1.35 -2.46 -2.76
C VAL A 22 -1.41 -0.96 -2.50
N VAL A 23 -0.26 -0.30 -2.50
CA VAL A 23 -0.12 1.09 -2.08
C VAL A 23 0.39 1.94 -3.25
N PRO A 24 -0.52 2.58 -4.02
CA PRO A 24 -0.13 3.58 -5.00
C PRO A 24 0.23 4.90 -4.30
N GLU A 25 1.43 5.38 -4.55
CA GLU A 25 1.92 6.65 -4.00
C GLU A 25 2.76 7.42 -5.02
N ILE A 26 2.60 8.75 -5.04
CA ILE A 26 3.35 9.66 -5.93
C ILE A 26 4.64 10.08 -5.22
N ASN A 27 5.39 9.07 -4.79
CA ASN A 27 6.72 9.14 -4.21
C ASN A 27 7.35 7.73 -4.23
N PHE A 28 8.46 7.55 -3.52
CA PHE A 28 9.26 6.31 -3.52
C PHE A 28 9.45 5.73 -2.12
N GLY A 29 8.43 5.73 -1.27
CA GLY A 29 8.50 5.07 0.03
C GLY A 29 8.12 5.97 1.20
N GLN A 30 6.90 6.50 1.22
CA GLN A 30 6.39 7.23 2.39
C GLN A 30 5.28 6.44 3.07
N LEU A 31 4.11 6.35 2.43
CA LEU A 31 2.94 5.72 3.04
C LEU A 31 3.11 4.19 3.06
N VAL A 32 3.72 3.63 2.02
CA VAL A 32 3.94 2.19 1.91
C VAL A 32 4.76 1.63 3.07
N LEU A 33 5.75 2.39 3.56
CA LEU A 33 6.59 1.97 4.69
C LEU A 33 5.82 1.91 6.00
N GLU A 34 4.86 2.83 6.22
CA GLU A 34 3.99 2.80 7.39
C GLU A 34 2.98 1.65 7.32
N VAL A 35 2.43 1.38 6.14
CA VAL A 35 1.57 0.22 5.91
C VAL A 35 2.34 -1.08 6.16
N GLU A 36 3.56 -1.21 5.64
CA GLU A 36 4.45 -2.35 5.85
C GLU A 36 4.80 -2.54 7.33
N ARG A 37 5.17 -1.45 8.02
CA ARG A 37 5.44 -1.44 9.47
C ARG A 37 4.25 -1.97 10.28
N CYS A 38 3.03 -1.56 9.95
CA CYS A 38 1.82 -2.02 10.65
C CYS A 38 1.36 -3.42 10.22
N ALA A 39 1.57 -3.78 8.96
CA ALA A 39 1.30 -5.13 8.46
C ALA A 39 2.21 -6.16 9.15
N ALA A 40 3.45 -5.78 9.47
CA ALA A 40 4.42 -6.55 10.25
C ALA A 40 4.60 -7.98 9.72
N GLY A 41 4.69 -8.12 8.39
CA GLY A 41 4.86 -9.40 7.70
C GLY A 41 3.65 -10.34 7.73
N ARG A 42 2.49 -9.90 8.22
CA ARG A 42 1.26 -10.73 8.22
C ARG A 42 0.63 -10.91 6.84
N CYS A 43 0.85 -9.95 5.95
CA CYS A 43 0.49 -10.02 4.54
C CYS A 43 1.50 -9.22 3.72
N ASP A 44 1.57 -9.49 2.42
CA ASP A 44 2.45 -8.76 1.53
C ASP A 44 2.00 -7.31 1.36
N VAL A 45 2.96 -6.41 1.18
CA VAL A 45 2.71 -4.98 0.89
C VAL A 45 3.41 -4.65 -0.42
N TRP A 46 2.63 -4.31 -1.43
CA TRP A 46 3.09 -4.04 -2.79
C TRP A 46 3.09 -2.54 -3.05
N PRO A 47 4.27 -1.91 -3.25
CA PRO A 47 4.33 -0.52 -3.67
C PRO A 47 3.93 -0.37 -5.14
N VAL A 48 3.27 0.73 -5.47
CA VAL A 48 3.14 1.24 -6.85
C VAL A 48 3.73 2.65 -6.88
N PRO A 49 5.07 2.78 -6.97
CA PRO A 49 5.73 4.07 -6.87
C PRO A 49 5.54 4.87 -8.16
N HIS A 50 5.43 6.19 -8.03
CA HIS A 50 5.36 7.11 -9.17
C HIS A 50 6.18 8.37 -8.90
N ALA A 51 7.06 8.75 -9.82
CA ALA A 51 8.02 9.85 -9.63
C ALA A 51 7.39 11.24 -9.55
N GLY A 52 6.11 11.37 -9.92
CA GLY A 52 5.39 12.65 -9.99
C GLY A 52 5.25 13.17 -11.41
N GLY A 53 4.71 14.39 -11.55
CA GLY A 53 4.38 15.01 -12.83
C GLY A 53 3.00 14.64 -13.39
N ALA A 54 2.44 13.50 -12.98
CA ALA A 54 1.08 13.07 -13.26
C ALA A 54 0.57 12.17 -12.12
N VAL A 55 -0.73 11.83 -12.16
CA VAL A 55 -1.32 10.77 -11.36
C VAL A 55 -1.01 9.40 -11.99
N HIS A 56 -1.09 8.33 -11.20
CA HIS A 56 -0.93 6.96 -11.70
C HIS A 56 -1.89 6.65 -12.85
N ASP A 57 -1.40 5.92 -13.85
CA ASP A 57 -2.26 5.22 -14.79
C ASP A 57 -2.98 4.08 -14.03
N PRO A 58 -4.32 4.00 -14.08
CA PRO A 58 -5.07 2.89 -13.48
C PRO A 58 -4.60 1.51 -13.94
N ALA A 59 -4.05 1.38 -15.15
CA ALA A 59 -3.51 0.12 -15.66
C ALA A 59 -2.30 -0.38 -14.84
N ASP A 60 -1.41 0.52 -14.41
CA ASP A 60 -0.25 0.16 -13.58
C ASP A 60 -0.68 -0.39 -12.22
N ILE A 61 -1.70 0.23 -11.62
CA ILE A 61 -2.29 -0.23 -10.35
C ILE A 61 -2.95 -1.61 -10.54
N ALA A 62 -3.72 -1.76 -11.62
CA ALA A 62 -4.42 -3.01 -11.93
C ALA A 62 -3.43 -4.17 -12.15
N GLU A 63 -2.31 -3.93 -12.83
CA GLU A 63 -1.27 -4.94 -13.03
C GLU A 63 -0.70 -5.44 -11.70
N VAL A 64 -0.42 -4.54 -10.75
CA VAL A 64 0.12 -4.91 -9.43
C VAL A 64 -0.94 -5.65 -8.61
N ILE A 65 -2.20 -5.26 -8.66
CA ILE A 65 -3.30 -6.01 -8.02
C ILE A 65 -3.37 -7.44 -8.57
N LEU A 66 -3.30 -7.62 -9.89
CA LEU A 66 -3.30 -8.95 -10.50
C LEU A 66 -2.10 -9.80 -10.10
N LYS A 67 -0.93 -9.19 -9.88
CA LYS A 67 0.26 -9.88 -9.35
C LYS A 67 0.07 -10.27 -7.88
N ALA A 68 -0.46 -9.38 -7.05
CA ALA A 68 -0.69 -9.61 -5.63
C ALA A 68 -1.79 -10.65 -5.34
N VAL A 69 -2.71 -10.88 -6.28
CA VAL A 69 -3.78 -11.88 -6.17
C VAL A 69 -3.33 -13.27 -6.64
N LYS A 70 -2.25 -13.39 -7.42
CA LYS A 70 -1.67 -14.69 -7.78
C LYS A 70 -1.04 -15.37 -6.56
#